data_AF-A0A972F294-F1
#
_entry.id   AF-A0A972F294-F1
#
_cell.length_a   1.000
_cell.length_b   1.000
_cell.length_c   1.000
_cell.angle_alpha   90.00
_cell.angle_beta   90.00
_cell.angle_gamma   90.00
#
_symmetry.space_group_name_H-M   'P 1'
#
loop_
_entity.id
_entity.type
_entity.pdbx_description
1 polymer ?
#
loop_
_entity_poly.entity_id
_entity_poly.type
_entity_poly.pdbx_seq_one_letter_code
_entity_poly.pdbx_strand_id
1 'polypeptide(L)' 'SRVMNDVTDSEHRRLAGAYKEMLATYLQAEDLINIGAYRQGSNPKIDLAVSRIDRILGYVRQDIQENVGFEQ' A
#
# COMPACT_ATOMS: atom_id res chain seq x y z
N SER A 1 -12.47 0.82 -10.10
CA SER A 1 -13.89 0.39 -10.10
C SER A 1 -14.77 1.62 -9.91
N ARG A 2 -15.81 1.79 -10.74
CA ARG A 2 -16.76 2.90 -10.62
C ARG A 2 -17.91 2.62 -9.64
N VAL A 3 -18.09 1.35 -9.27
CA VAL A 3 -19.20 0.86 -8.41
C VAL A 3 -18.74 0.50 -7.00
N MET A 4 -17.49 0.82 -6.62
CA MET A 4 -16.91 0.39 -5.34
C MET A 4 -17.74 0.86 -4.13
N ASN A 5 -18.32 2.06 -4.21
CA ASN A 5 -19.15 2.60 -3.14
C ASN A 5 -20.46 1.82 -2.95
N ASP A 6 -20.95 1.17 -4.00
CA ASP A 6 -22.24 0.48 -4.00
C ASP A 6 -22.12 -0.99 -3.54
N VAL A 7 -20.92 -1.56 -3.61
CA VAL A 7 -20.67 -3.00 -3.38
C VAL A 7 -19.75 -3.30 -2.20
N THR A 8 -19.32 -2.29 -1.45
CA THR A 8 -18.47 -2.45 -0.27
C THR A 8 -19.06 -1.72 0.94
N ASP A 9 -18.66 -2.11 2.14
CA ASP A 9 -18.99 -1.35 3.35
C ASP A 9 -18.00 -0.18 3.57
N SER A 10 -18.27 0.65 4.58
CA SER A 10 -17.42 1.79 4.91
C SER A 10 -16.03 1.39 5.40
N GLU A 11 -15.91 0.24 6.06
CA GLU A 11 -14.65 -0.20 6.65
C GLU A 11 -13.69 -0.71 5.57
N HIS A 12 -14.19 -1.53 4.64
CA HIS A 12 -13.45 -1.95 3.45
C HIS A 12 -12.94 -0.75 2.67
N ARG A 13 -13.78 0.27 2.44
CA ARG A 13 -13.35 1.50 1.76
C ARG A 13 -12.25 2.24 2.52
N ARG A 14 -12.38 2.33 3.84
CA ARG A 14 -11.39 2.98 4.71
C ARG A 14 -10.04 2.28 4.63
N LEU A 15 -10.03 0.95 4.73
CA LEU A 15 -8.83 0.13 4.64
C LEU A 15 -8.19 0.21 3.25
N ALA A 16 -9.00 0.14 2.18
CA ALA A 16 -8.52 0.32 0.81
C ALA A 16 -7.92 1.72 0.59
N GLY A 17 -8.48 2.76 1.21
CA GLY A 17 -7.93 4.12 1.20
C GLY A 17 -6.57 4.19 1.89
N ALA A 18 -6.46 3.64 3.11
CA ALA A 18 -5.21 3.61 3.86
C ALA A 18 -4.09 2.86 3.12
N TYR A 19 -4.43 1.72 2.50
CA TYR A 19 -3.49 0.97 1.65
C TYR A 19 -2.95 1.84 0.50
N LYS A 20 -3.84 2.53 -0.21
CA LYS A 20 -3.47 3.41 -1.33
C LYS A 20 -2.63 4.60 -0.87
N GLU A 21 -2.93 5.22 0.26
CA GLU A 21 -2.13 6.33 0.80
C GLU A 21 -0.69 5.88 1.10
N MET A 22 -0.53 4.70 1.71
CA MET A 22 0.78 4.17 2.06
C MET A 22 1.60 3.81 0.82
N LEU A 23 0.97 3.15 -0.16
CA LEU A 23 1.61 2.86 -1.45
C LEU A 23 1.99 4.14 -2.20
N ALA A 24 1.10 5.13 -2.25
CA ALA A 24 1.39 6.41 -2.89
C ALA A 24 2.55 7.16 -2.21
N THR A 25 2.59 7.14 -0.87
CA THR A 25 3.68 7.75 -0.10
C THR A 25 5.02 7.09 -0.43
N TYR A 26 5.06 5.76 -0.54
CA TYR A 26 6.27 5.05 -0.95
C TYR A 26 6.70 5.44 -2.36
N LEU A 27 5.78 5.39 -3.33
CA LEU A 27 6.08 5.70 -4.73
C LEU A 27 6.58 7.14 -4.92
N GLN A 28 6.06 8.10 -4.16
CA GLN A 28 6.55 9.48 -4.17
C GLN A 28 7.97 9.62 -3.61
N ALA A 29 8.38 8.72 -2.71
CA ALA A 29 9.70 8.70 -2.11
C ALA A 29 10.68 7.74 -2.82
N GLU A 30 10.20 6.92 -3.76
CA GLU A 30 10.96 5.85 -4.40
C GLU A 30 12.23 6.37 -5.08
N ASP A 31 12.14 7.46 -5.84
CA ASP A 31 13.30 8.08 -6.49
C ASP A 31 14.35 8.53 -5.46
N LEU A 32 13.92 9.17 -4.37
CA LEU A 32 14.79 9.62 -3.29
C LEU A 32 15.50 8.44 -2.61
N ILE A 33 14.78 7.33 -2.43
CA ILE A 33 15.30 6.09 -1.84
C ILE A 33 16.33 5.45 -2.80
N ASN A 34 15.99 5.32 -4.08
CA ASN A 34 16.83 4.66 -5.09
C ASN A 34 18.16 5.39 -5.33
N ILE A 35 18.17 6.73 -5.28
CA ILE A 35 19.42 7.51 -5.40
C ILE A 35 20.20 7.60 -4.08
N GLY A 36 19.71 6.99 -2.99
CA GLY A 36 20.34 7.02 -1.67
C GLY A 36 20.23 8.36 -0.93
N ALA A 37 19.34 9.26 -1.36
CA ALA A 37 19.13 10.57 -0.73
C ALA A 37 18.16 10.52 0.46
N TYR A 38 17.42 9.42 0.63
CA TYR A 38 16.51 9.22 1.75
C TYR A 38 17.28 8.95 3.06
N ARG A 39 16.83 9.59 4.15
CA ARG A 39 17.32 9.34 5.52
C ARG A 39 16.15 9.02 6.44
N GLN A 40 16.28 7.91 7.17
CA GLN A 40 15.31 7.52 8.19
C GLN A 40 15.17 8.62 9.26
N GLY A 41 13.94 8.86 9.73
CA GLY A 41 13.62 9.89 10.72
C GLY A 41 13.34 11.27 10.13
N SER A 42 13.54 11.45 8.81
CA SER A 42 13.25 12.72 8.13
C SER A 42 11.76 12.95 7.91
N ASN A 43 11.00 11.89 7.68
CA ASN A 43 9.56 11.96 7.47
C ASN A 43 8.89 10.67 8.01
N PRO A 44 8.13 10.75 9.11
CA PRO A 44 7.46 9.59 9.70
C PRO A 44 6.54 8.83 8.73
N LYS A 45 5.93 9.51 7.75
CA LYS A 45 5.09 8.86 6.74
C LYS A 45 5.92 8.02 5.77
N ILE A 46 7.04 8.55 5.29
CA ILE A 46 7.95 7.82 4.38
C ILE A 46 8.60 6.67 5.15
N ASP A 47 9.05 6.91 6.39
CA ASP A 47 9.63 5.87 7.24
C ASP A 47 8.66 4.70 7.43
N LEU A 48 7.39 5.00 7.73
CA LEU A 48 6.36 3.98 7.86
C LEU A 48 6.13 3.24 6.53
N ALA A 49 6.04 3.96 5.42
CA ALA A 49 5.83 3.36 4.10
C ALA A 49 7.00 2.44 3.70
N VAL A 50 8.24 2.87 3.90
CA VAL A 50 9.46 2.08 3.69
C VAL A 50 9.47 0.84 4.59
N SER A 51 9.08 0.96 5.86
CA SER A 51 9.04 -0.19 6.78
C SER A 51 7.97 -1.24 6.45
N ARG A 52 6.98 -0.89 5.62
CA ARG A 52 5.83 -1.74 5.27
C ARG A 52 5.80 -2.15 3.80
N ILE A 53 6.68 -1.63 2.96
CA ILE A 53 6.58 -1.80 1.51
C ILE A 53 6.62 -3.27 1.08
N ASP A 54 7.45 -4.11 1.71
CA ASP A 54 7.51 -5.53 1.37
C ASP A 54 6.19 -6.26 1.59
N ARG A 55 5.46 -5.89 2.64
CA ARG A 55 4.13 -6.46 2.94
C ARG A 55 3.07 -5.94 1.97
N ILE A 56 3.15 -4.66 1.61
CA ILE A 56 2.25 -4.03 0.63
C ILE A 56 2.44 -4.71 -0.74
N LEU A 57 3.68 -4.79 -1.21
CA LEU A 57 4.01 -5.46 -2.48
C LEU A 57 3.73 -6.96 -2.42
N GLY A 58 3.84 -7.59 -1.26
CA GLY A 58 3.40 -8.97 -1.05
C GLY A 58 1.90 -9.14 -1.24
N TYR A 59 1.08 -8.22 -0.72
CA TYR A 59 -0.38 -8.29 -0.81
C TYR A 59 -0.91 -8.17 -2.25
N VAL A 60 -0.28 -7.36 -3.10
CA VAL A 60 -0.68 -7.24 -4.52
C VAL A 60 -0.05 -8.30 -5.44
N ARG A 61 0.92 -9.08 -4.94
CA ARG A 61 1.50 -10.20 -5.68
C ARG A 61 0.72 -11.45 -5.31
N GLN A 62 0.15 -12.10 -6.30
CA GLN A 62 -0.61 -13.32 -6.14
C GLN A 62 -0.16 -14.32 -7.21
N ASP A 63 0.06 -15.57 -6.83
CA ASP A 63 0.35 -16.63 -7.81
C ASP A 63 -0.89 -16.93 -8.66
N ILE A 64 -0.68 -17.39 -9.90
CA ILE A 64 -1.78 -17.70 -10.83
C ILE A 64 -2.66 -18.84 -10.29
N GLN A 65 -2.10 -19.75 -9.49
CA GLN A 65 -2.81 -20.85 -8.86
C GLN A 65 -3.37 -20.49 -7.47
N GLU A 66 -3.05 -19.31 -6.94
CA GLU A 66 -3.51 -18.86 -5.64
C GLU A 66 -4.91 -18.24 -5.74
N ASN A 67 -5.81 -18.63 -4.83
CA ASN A 67 -7.15 -18.06 -4.74
C ASN A 67 -7.37 -17.58 -3.30
N VAL A 68 -7.92 -16.37 -3.16
CA VAL A 68 -8.18 -15.74 -1.87
C VAL A 68 -9.66 -15.34 -1.84
N GLY A 69 -10.38 -15.83 -0.84
CA GLY A 69 -11.76 -15.44 -0.58
C GLY A 69 -11.84 -14.05 0.07
N PHE A 70 -13.03 -13.44 0.09
CA PHE A 70 -13.20 -12.09 0.64
C PHE A 70 -12.89 -11.96 2.15
N GLU A 71 -13.02 -13.06 2.90
CA GLU A 71 -12.83 -13.08 4.36
C GLU A 71 -11.37 -13.29 4.80
N GLN A 72 -10.47 -13.59 3.85
CA GLN A 72 -9.05 -13.89 4.10
C GLN A 72 -8.18 -12.64 3.88
#